data_AF-A0A0P6WNS3-F1
#
_entry.id   AF-A0A0P6WNS3-F1
#
_cell.length_a   1.000
_cell.length_b   1.000
_cell.length_c   1.000
_cell.angle_alpha   90.00
_cell.angle_beta   90.00
_cell.angle_gamma   90.00
#
_symmetry.space_group_name_H-M   'P 1'
#
loop_
_entity.id
_entity.type
_entity.pdbx_description
1 polymer ?
#
loop_
_entity_poly.entity_id
_entity_poly.type
_entity_poly.pdbx_seq_one_letter_code
_entity_poly.pdbx_strand_id
1 'polypeptide(L)'
;MSEIVRFAAPLLHWELGDFAGLGYVSITGEAEEAIRGHELMRRLELGKRRGFGSVKVNVSLGDSRWSTSVFPQKEGGWFLPVKKAIQRAEGLEEGDLLEIELELL
;
A
#
# COMPACT_ATOMS: atom_id res chain seq x y z
N MET A 1 0.46 -19.73 -3.21
CA MET A 1 -0.77 -19.00 -3.58
C MET A 1 -0.58 -17.58 -3.10
N SER A 2 -0.71 -16.58 -3.96
CA SER A 2 -0.66 -15.17 -3.55
C SER A 2 -1.94 -14.82 -2.80
N GLU A 3 -1.81 -14.07 -1.72
CA GLU A 3 -2.94 -13.63 -0.89
C GLU A 3 -3.51 -12.33 -1.48
N ILE A 4 -4.84 -12.22 -1.57
CA ILE A 4 -5.52 -11.03 -2.09
C ILE A 4 -6.23 -10.33 -0.95
N VAL A 5 -5.95 -9.04 -0.78
CA VAL A 5 -6.51 -8.16 0.24
C VAL A 5 -7.23 -7.00 -0.45
N ARG A 6 -8.43 -6.66 0.00
CA ARG A 6 -9.22 -5.54 -0.51
C ARG A 6 -9.55 -4.57 0.60
N PHE A 7 -9.46 -3.28 0.34
CA PHE A 7 -9.84 -2.24 1.28
C PHE A 7 -10.20 -0.94 0.55
N ALA A 8 -10.89 -0.05 1.25
CA ALA A 8 -11.15 1.31 0.79
C ALA A 8 -10.47 2.31 1.71
N ALA A 9 -9.79 3.32 1.15
CA ALA A 9 -9.12 4.34 1.93
C ALA A 9 -9.05 5.68 1.17
N PRO A 10 -9.09 6.82 1.88
CA PRO A 10 -8.95 8.13 1.24
C PRO A 10 -7.55 8.33 0.67
N LEU A 11 -7.44 8.96 -0.49
CA LEU A 11 -6.17 9.44 -1.03
C LEU A 11 -5.70 10.64 -0.19
N LEU A 12 -4.51 10.53 0.37
CA LEU A 12 -3.84 11.59 1.12
C LEU A 12 -2.59 12.01 0.36
N HIS A 13 -2.13 13.24 0.57
CA HIS A 13 -0.86 13.72 0.02
C HIS A 13 0.10 14.09 1.13
N TRP A 14 1.38 13.78 0.91
CA TRP A 14 2.41 14.28 1.80
C TRP A 14 2.53 15.80 1.63
N GLU A 15 2.34 16.53 2.73
CA GLU A 15 2.39 18.00 2.73
C GLU A 15 3.82 18.56 2.77
N LEU A 16 4.79 17.80 3.32
CA LEU A 16 6.14 18.29 3.60
C LEU A 16 7.23 17.28 3.23
N GLY A 17 8.43 17.80 2.90
CA GLY A 17 9.64 17.02 2.61
C GLY A 17 9.80 16.62 1.14
N ASP A 18 10.73 15.70 0.87
CA ASP A 18 11.09 15.26 -0.49
C ASP A 18 9.94 14.58 -1.26
N PHE A 19 8.86 14.22 -0.55
CA PHE A 19 7.67 13.57 -1.11
C PHE A 19 6.49 14.51 -1.28
N ALA A 20 6.68 15.84 -1.15
CA ALA A 20 5.60 16.82 -1.29
C ALA A 20 4.77 16.61 -2.56
N GLY A 21 3.46 16.40 -2.38
CA GLY A 21 2.50 16.12 -3.44
C GLY A 21 2.54 14.69 -4.00
N LEU A 22 3.30 13.76 -3.41
CA LEU A 22 3.12 12.33 -3.64
C LEU A 22 1.91 11.85 -2.85
N GLY A 23 1.01 11.14 -3.52
CA GLY A 23 -0.17 10.57 -2.86
C GLY A 23 0.17 9.27 -2.14
N TYR A 24 -0.61 8.94 -1.14
CA TYR A 24 -0.58 7.65 -0.45
C TYR A 24 -1.96 7.33 0.13
N VAL A 25 -2.18 6.06 0.44
CA VAL A 25 -3.30 5.64 1.27
C VAL A 25 -2.79 4.96 2.52
N SER A 26 -3.49 5.16 3.63
CA SER A 26 -3.25 4.42 4.88
C SER A 26 -4.05 3.12 4.87
N ILE A 27 -3.42 2.03 5.28
CA ILE A 27 -4.02 0.71 5.37
C ILE A 27 -4.11 0.34 6.84
N THR A 28 -5.35 0.14 7.30
CA THR A 28 -5.70 -0.18 8.70
C THR A 28 -6.73 -1.31 8.72
N GLY A 29 -7.02 -1.85 9.91
CA GLY A 29 -8.04 -2.88 10.10
C GLY A 29 -7.64 -4.24 9.49
N GLU A 30 -8.60 -4.97 8.93
CA GLU A 30 -8.39 -6.34 8.43
C GLU A 30 -7.27 -6.43 7.37
N ALA A 31 -7.18 -5.43 6.48
CA ALA A 31 -6.13 -5.39 5.47
C ALA A 31 -4.73 -5.23 6.08
N GLU A 32 -4.62 -4.46 7.16
CA GLU A 32 -3.37 -4.30 7.92
C GLU A 32 -2.93 -5.61 8.54
N GLU A 33 -3.88 -6.33 9.17
CA GLU A 33 -3.64 -7.60 9.83
C GLU A 33 -3.19 -8.67 8.84
N ALA A 34 -3.82 -8.74 7.66
CA ALA A 34 -3.42 -9.62 6.57
C ALA A 34 -1.98 -9.34 6.09
N ILE A 35 -1.65 -8.07 5.83
CA ILE A 35 -0.30 -7.67 5.40
C ILE A 35 0.74 -8.00 6.48
N ARG A 36 0.42 -7.73 7.76
CA ARG A 36 1.28 -8.04 8.90
C ARG A 36 1.51 -9.54 9.06
N GLY A 37 0.45 -10.34 8.89
CA GLY A 37 0.53 -11.80 8.89
C GLY A 37 1.44 -12.32 7.78
N HIS A 38 1.26 -11.82 6.55
CA HIS A 38 2.11 -12.16 5.41
C HIS A 38 3.58 -11.77 5.65
N GLU A 39 3.86 -10.56 6.17
CA GLU A 39 5.24 -10.15 6.51
C GLU A 39 5.87 -11.07 7.54
N LEU A 40 5.14 -11.42 8.60
CA LEU A 40 5.62 -12.30 9.66
C LEU A 40 5.95 -13.69 9.12
N MET A 41 5.06 -14.28 8.32
CA MET A 41 5.29 -15.58 7.71
C MET A 41 6.53 -15.55 6.80
N ARG A 42 6.63 -14.55 5.92
CA ARG A 42 7.81 -14.36 5.05
C ARG A 42 9.10 -14.17 5.84
N ARG A 43 9.05 -13.44 6.95
CA ARG A 43 10.21 -13.24 7.83
C ARG A 43 10.65 -14.55 8.48
N LEU A 44 9.71 -15.37 8.93
CA LEU A 44 10.00 -16.68 9.52
C LEU A 44 10.59 -17.64 8.48
N GLU A 45 10.05 -17.66 7.26
CA GLU A 45 10.56 -18.47 6.14
C GLU A 45 11.99 -18.08 5.74
N LEU A 46 12.27 -16.78 5.63
CA LEU A 46 13.55 -16.27 5.11
C LEU A 46 14.60 -16.00 6.21
N GLY A 47 14.21 -16.08 7.49
CA GLY A 47 15.05 -15.76 8.64
C GLY A 47 15.43 -14.26 8.77
N LYS A 48 14.89 -13.38 7.92
CA LYS A 48 15.20 -11.94 7.92
C LYS A 48 14.05 -11.11 7.37
N ARG A 49 14.03 -9.82 7.73
CA ARG A 49 13.11 -8.84 7.12
C ARG A 49 13.59 -8.40 5.75
N ARG A 50 12.64 -8.13 4.85
CA ARG A 50 12.92 -7.44 3.59
C ARG A 50 13.10 -5.95 3.87
N GLY A 51 14.27 -5.39 3.55
CA GLY A 51 14.54 -3.94 3.59
C GLY A 51 13.86 -3.21 4.76
N PHE A 52 13.04 -2.21 4.43
CA PHE A 52 12.25 -1.38 5.36
C PHE A 52 11.08 -2.12 6.05
N GLY A 53 11.08 -3.45 6.13
CA GLY A 53 9.93 -4.25 6.55
C GLY A 53 8.79 -4.21 5.53
N SER A 54 9.09 -3.95 4.26
CA SER A 54 8.07 -3.77 3.22
C SER A 54 7.58 -5.09 2.63
N VAL A 55 6.31 -5.10 2.23
CA VAL A 55 5.70 -6.20 1.50
C VAL A 55 5.55 -5.79 0.04
N LYS A 56 6.03 -6.63 -0.87
CA LYS A 56 5.88 -6.41 -2.32
C LYS A 56 4.45 -6.76 -2.70
N VAL A 57 3.82 -5.92 -3.51
CA VAL A 57 2.42 -6.10 -3.93
C VAL A 57 2.24 -5.80 -5.42
N ASN A 58 1.25 -6.46 -6.03
CA ASN A 58 0.59 -5.95 -7.23
C ASN A 58 -0.69 -5.24 -6.79
N VAL A 59 -0.89 -4.03 -7.30
CA VAL A 59 -2.02 -3.17 -6.94
C VAL A 59 -2.96 -3.07 -8.12
N SER A 60 -4.24 -2.98 -7.77
CA SER A 60 -5.32 -2.76 -8.71
C SER A 60 -6.25 -1.69 -8.17
N LEU A 61 -6.51 -0.67 -9.00
CA LEU A 61 -7.37 0.45 -8.69
C LEU A 61 -7.99 0.92 -10.00
N GLY A 62 -9.32 0.80 -10.14
CA GLY A 62 -10.00 1.04 -11.39
C GLY A 62 -9.38 0.23 -12.54
N ASP A 63 -8.96 0.93 -13.60
CA ASP A 63 -8.31 0.34 -14.78
C ASP A 63 -6.78 0.20 -14.63
N SER A 64 -6.21 0.84 -13.61
CA SER A 64 -4.77 0.83 -13.34
C SER A 64 -4.33 -0.44 -12.61
N ARG A 65 -3.25 -1.06 -13.11
CA ARG A 65 -2.53 -2.17 -12.47
C ARG A 65 -1.05 -1.84 -12.40
N TRP A 66 -0.42 -1.95 -11.23
CA TRP A 66 1.03 -1.72 -11.09
C TRP A 66 1.64 -2.48 -9.92
N SER A 67 2.95 -2.76 -10.00
CA SER A 67 3.70 -3.39 -8.90
C SER A 67 4.42 -2.34 -8.06
N THR A 68 4.25 -2.40 -6.74
CA THR A 68 4.94 -1.52 -5.78
C THR A 68 5.21 -2.28 -4.48
N SER A 69 5.46 -1.57 -3.38
CA SER A 69 5.47 -2.16 -2.04
C SER A 69 4.60 -1.33 -1.10
N VAL A 70 4.05 -1.99 -0.09
CA VAL A 70 3.48 -1.35 1.10
C VAL A 70 4.52 -1.31 2.19
N PHE A 71 4.45 -0.28 3.03
CA PHE A 71 5.47 0.01 4.04
C PHE A 71 4.83 0.18 5.41
N PRO A 72 5.43 -0.37 6.48
CA PRO A 72 4.92 -0.19 7.83
C PRO A 72 5.14 1.26 8.30
N GLN A 73 4.18 1.81 9.03
CA GLN A 73 4.30 3.11 9.68
C GLN A 73 4.79 2.96 11.12
N LYS A 74 5.41 4.02 11.66
CA LYS A 74 5.92 4.01 13.06
C LYS A 74 4.79 3.95 14.09
N GLU A 75 3.67 4.61 13.80
CA GLU A 75 2.53 4.76 14.72
C GLU A 75 1.53 3.59 14.64
N GLY A 76 1.85 2.55 13.86
CA GLY A 76 0.94 1.47 13.51
C GLY A 76 0.32 1.67 12.12
N GLY A 77 -0.22 0.61 11.54
CA GLY A 77 -0.70 0.66 10.17
C GLY A 77 0.39 0.50 9.11
N TRP A 78 -0.06 0.49 7.85
CA TRP A 78 0.78 0.47 6.67
C TRP A 78 0.40 1.62 5.75
N PHE A 79 1.26 1.99 4.82
CA PHE A 79 0.87 2.85 3.71
C PHE A 79 1.25 2.26 2.35
N LEU A 80 0.44 2.62 1.36
CA LEU A 80 0.69 2.36 -0.04
C LEU A 80 0.92 3.69 -0.76
N PRO A 81 2.10 3.91 -1.35
CA PRO A 81 2.34 5.10 -2.17
C PRO A 81 1.57 5.02 -3.49
N VAL A 82 0.87 6.11 -3.83
CA VAL A 82 0.12 6.30 -5.07
C VAL A 82 0.83 7.36 -5.91
N LYS A 83 1.52 6.93 -6.97
CA LYS A 83 2.30 7.83 -7.84
C LYS A 83 1.38 8.81 -8.57
N LYS A 84 1.87 10.02 -8.83
CA LYS A 84 1.16 11.05 -9.62
C LYS A 84 0.66 10.55 -10.98
N ALA A 85 1.37 9.64 -11.63
CA ALA A 85 0.93 9.04 -12.90
C ALA A 85 -0.36 8.22 -12.75
N ILE A 86 -0.52 7.48 -11.64
CA ILE A 86 -1.73 6.71 -11.34
C ILE A 86 -2.88 7.66 -10.99
N GLN A 87 -2.63 8.66 -10.14
CA GLN A 87 -3.63 9.68 -9.80
C GLN A 87 -4.18 10.35 -11.06
N ARG A 88 -3.31 10.70 -12.02
CA ARG A 88 -3.74 11.28 -13.30
C ARG A 88 -4.49 10.31 -14.20
N ALA A 89 -4.11 9.03 -14.21
CA ALA A 89 -4.76 8.03 -15.06
C ALA A 89 -6.18 7.71 -14.58
N GLU A 90 -6.38 7.62 -13.28
CA GLU A 90 -7.68 7.33 -12.65
C GLU A 90 -8.47 8.61 -12.30
N GLY A 91 -7.94 9.80 -12.57
CA GLY A 91 -8.62 11.08 -12.29
C GLY A 91 -8.83 11.37 -10.80
N LEU A 92 -7.88 10.98 -9.95
CA LEU A 92 -7.99 11.04 -8.49
C LEU A 92 -7.58 12.40 -7.93
N GLU A 93 -8.33 12.86 -6.94
CA GLU A 93 -8.09 14.05 -6.14
C GLU A 93 -7.86 13.69 -4.66
N GLU A 94 -7.31 14.63 -3.90
CA GLU A 94 -7.12 14.45 -2.46
C GLU A 94 -8.48 14.26 -1.76
N GLY A 95 -8.56 13.26 -0.89
CA GLY A 95 -9.78 12.89 -0.18
C GLY A 95 -10.66 11.85 -0.88
N ASP A 96 -10.41 11.54 -2.16
CA ASP A 96 -11.15 10.51 -2.88
C ASP A 96 -11.04 9.15 -2.18
N LEU A 97 -12.15 8.41 -2.09
CA LEU A 97 -12.16 7.07 -1.52
C LEU A 97 -11.76 6.04 -2.59
N LEU A 98 -10.58 5.43 -2.43
CA LEU A 98 -10.02 4.49 -3.40
C LEU A 98 -10.34 3.06 -2.96
N GLU A 99 -11.04 2.30 -3.82
CA GLU A 99 -11.22 0.85 -3.67
C GLU A 99 -10.01 0.12 -4.27
N ILE A 100 -9.17 -0.45 -3.40
CA ILE A 100 -7.88 -1.03 -3.78
C ILE A 100 -7.89 -2.53 -3.53
N GLU A 101 -7.38 -3.27 -4.50
CA GLU A 101 -7.03 -4.68 -4.37
C GLU A 101 -5.51 -4.85 -4.41
N LEU A 102 -4.97 -5.54 -3.42
CA LEU A 102 -3.57 -5.91 -3.30
C LEU A 102 -3.41 -7.41 -3.42
N GLU A 103 -2.55 -7.83 -4.33
CA GLU A 103 -1.98 -9.18 -4.34
C GLU A 103 -0.63 -9.15 -3.62
N LEU A 104 -0.51 -9.88 -2.50
CA LEU A 104 0.72 -9.96 -1.71
C LEU A 104 1.69 -10.99 -2.30
N LEU A 105 2.95 -10.58 -2.50
CA LEU A 105 4.01 -11.37 -3.14
C LEU A 105 5.03 -11.93 -2.13
#